data_AF-A0A4C1YXR6-F1
#
_entry.id   AF-A0A4C1YXR6-F1
#
_cell.length_a   1.000
_cell.length_b   1.000
_cell.length_c   1.000
_cell.angle_alpha   90.00
_cell.angle_beta   90.00
_cell.angle_gamma   90.00
#
_symmetry.space_group_name_H-M   'P 1'
#
loop_
_entity.id
_entity.type
_entity.pdbx_description
1 polymer ?
#
loop_
_entity_poly.entity_id
_entity_poly.type
_entity_poly.pdbx_seq_one_letter_code
_entity_poly.pdbx_strand_id
1 'polypeptide(L)'
;MLGRKSKLSRRNKRTLYKMCIRTVMTYACPVFAHAAPKALHRLQAIQNKFCRAATDAHWCVRNSILHRDLELPTLPKYIKDASKRFFDIAGSNPNVLLRAAVDYQPPPPTHFIRRPWNVLFDPPDTLTAAVDSLNDVNDTHD
;
A
#
# COMPACT_ATOMS: atom_id res chain seq x y z
N MET A 1 19.72 3.95 12.40
CA MET A 1 18.98 5.24 12.48
C MET A 1 17.55 5.12 12.99
N LEU A 2 16.76 4.12 12.56
CA LEU A 2 15.32 4.01 12.90
C LEU A 2 14.99 3.05 14.05
N GLY A 3 16.00 2.54 14.75
CA GLY A 3 15.81 1.58 15.84
C GLY A 3 15.21 2.17 17.10
N ARG A 4 14.83 1.29 18.05
CA ARG A 4 14.22 1.64 19.34
C ARG A 4 15.06 2.65 20.13
N LYS A 5 16.37 2.40 20.24
CA LYS A 5 17.34 3.26 20.95
C LYS A 5 17.69 4.57 20.21
N SER A 6 17.08 4.86 19.06
CA SER A 6 17.34 6.09 18.31
C SER A 6 16.72 7.30 19.00
N LYS A 7 17.52 8.34 19.23
CA LYS A 7 17.10 9.63 19.81
C LYS A 7 16.28 10.51 18.85
N LEU A 8 16.00 10.04 17.64
CA LEU A 8 15.19 10.79 16.67
C LEU A 8 13.73 10.89 17.13
N SER A 9 13.11 12.05 16.90
CA SER A 9 11.67 12.24 17.15
C SER A 9 10.84 11.29 16.29
N ARG A 10 9.63 10.95 16.75
CA ARG A 10 8.69 10.12 15.99
C ARG A 10 8.38 10.72 14.60
N ARG A 11 8.27 12.05 14.52
CA ARG A 11 8.08 12.80 13.27
C ARG A 11 9.24 12.58 12.29
N ASN A 12 10.48 12.65 12.76
CA ASN A 12 11.66 12.46 11.90
C ASN A 12 11.77 11.00 11.42
N LYS A 13 11.48 10.03 12.30
CA LYS A 13 11.43 8.60 11.92
C LYS A 13 10.37 8.36 10.84
N ARG A 14 9.19 8.98 10.97
CA ARG A 14 8.12 8.95 9.96
C ARG A 14 8.57 9.54 8.64
N THR A 15 9.22 10.70 8.65
CA THR A 15 9.71 11.34 7.42
C THR A 15 10.73 10.45 6.71
N LEU A 16 11.71 9.89 7.44
CA LEU A 16 12.68 8.94 6.89
C LEU A 16 12.02 7.70 6.28
N TYR A 17 10.97 7.17 6.91
CA TYR A 17 10.21 6.07 6.33
C TYR A 17 9.55 6.47 5.01
N LYS A 18 8.84 7.61 4.97
CA LYS A 18 8.15 8.07 3.76
C LYS A 18 9.13 8.34 2.61
N MET A 19 10.30 8.90 2.90
CA MET A 19 11.28 9.32 1.89
C MET A 19 12.16 8.19 1.37
N CYS A 20 12.65 7.30 2.25
CA CYS A 20 13.66 6.30 1.87
C CYS A 20 13.09 4.87 1.81
N ILE A 21 12.37 4.45 2.84
CA ILE A 21 11.94 3.04 2.92
C ILE A 21 10.70 2.81 2.05
N ARG A 22 9.71 3.70 2.14
CA ARG A 22 8.46 3.59 1.37
C ARG A 22 8.77 3.63 -0.12
N THR A 23 9.53 4.63 -0.58
CA THR A 23 9.91 4.76 -1.99
C THR A 23 10.54 3.49 -2.54
N VAL A 24 11.45 2.86 -1.80
CA VAL A 24 12.06 1.57 -2.19
C VAL A 24 11.06 0.40 -2.13
N MET A 25 10.19 0.35 -1.13
CA MET A 25 9.19 -0.73 -1.03
C MET A 25 8.06 -0.61 -2.06
N THR A 26 7.79 0.59 -2.56
CA THR A 26 6.63 0.91 -3.39
C THR A 26 7.00 1.44 -4.77
N TYR A 27 8.26 1.28 -5.20
CA TYR A 27 8.73 1.84 -6.48
C TYR A 27 7.95 1.29 -7.69
N ALA A 28 7.56 0.01 -7.63
CA ALA A 28 6.78 -0.66 -8.67
C ALA A 28 5.31 -0.84 -8.28
N CYS A 29 4.73 0.14 -7.56
CA CYS A 29 3.32 0.15 -7.16
C CYS A 29 2.35 -0.32 -8.26
N PRO A 30 2.38 0.25 -9.49
CA PRO A 30 1.46 -0.14 -10.56
C PRO A 30 1.51 -1.63 -10.90
N VAL A 31 2.69 -2.25 -10.77
CA VAL A 31 2.88 -3.70 -10.98
C VAL A 31 2.40 -4.49 -9.76
N PHE A 32 2.66 -3.97 -8.56
CA PHE A 32 2.29 -4.63 -7.30
C PHE A 32 0.79 -4.62 -7.02
N ALA A 33 0.00 -3.75 -7.65
CA ALA A 33 -1.45 -3.83 -7.60
C ALA A 33 -1.99 -5.20 -8.07
N HIS A 34 -1.23 -5.89 -8.93
CA HIS A 34 -1.56 -7.22 -9.45
C HIS A 34 -0.75 -8.35 -8.79
N ALA A 35 -0.02 -8.04 -7.71
CA ALA A 35 0.74 -9.03 -6.98
C ALA A 35 -0.17 -9.91 -6.10
N ALA A 36 0.21 -11.16 -5.91
CA ALA A 36 -0.52 -12.07 -5.03
C ALA A 36 -0.59 -11.51 -3.59
N PRO A 37 -1.73 -11.64 -2.88
CA PRO A 37 -1.91 -11.11 -1.52
C PRO A 37 -0.82 -11.57 -0.54
N LYS A 38 -0.29 -12.79 -0.71
CA LYS A 38 0.82 -13.32 0.09
C LYS A 38 2.09 -12.46 0.02
N ALA A 39 2.39 -11.88 -1.14
CA ALA A 39 3.54 -10.99 -1.32
C ALA A 39 3.28 -9.64 -0.63
N LEU A 40 2.08 -9.07 -0.79
CA LEU A 40 1.66 -7.84 -0.13
C LEU A 40 1.68 -7.97 1.40
N HIS A 41 1.26 -9.12 1.93
CA HIS A 41 1.32 -9.41 3.37
C HIS A 41 2.76 -9.40 3.91
N ARG A 42 3.73 -9.90 3.15
CA ARG A 42 5.16 -9.83 3.54
C ARG A 42 5.66 -8.39 3.61
N LEU A 43 5.27 -7.55 2.66
CA LEU A 43 5.59 -6.12 2.68
C LEU A 43 4.95 -5.42 3.88
N GLN A 44 3.67 -5.72 4.16
CA GLN A 44 2.97 -5.21 5.34
C GLN A 44 3.66 -5.63 6.64
N ALA A 45 4.17 -6.86 6.72
CA ALA A 45 4.93 -7.32 7.88
C ALA A 45 6.22 -6.50 8.11
N ILE A 46 6.90 -6.09 7.03
CA ILE A 46 8.07 -5.19 7.12
C ILE A 46 7.65 -3.82 7.65
N GLN A 47 6.55 -3.26 7.13
CA GLN A 47 6.00 -1.99 7.64
C GLN A 47 5.61 -2.09 9.12
N ASN A 48 4.97 -3.18 9.54
CA ASN A 48 4.56 -3.39 10.94
C ASN A 48 5.78 -3.45 11.88
N LYS A 49 6.85 -4.12 11.46
CA LYS A 49 8.13 -4.16 12.20
C LYS A 49 8.74 -2.76 12.32
N PHE A 50 8.71 -1.99 11.23
CA PHE A 50 9.16 -0.60 11.26
C PHE A 50 8.35 0.24 12.25
N CYS A 51 7.02 0.17 12.19
CA CYS A 51 6.15 0.95 13.06
C CYS A 51 6.42 0.66 14.54
N ARG A 52 6.54 -0.63 14.90
CA ARG A 52 6.92 -1.04 16.26
C ARG A 52 8.30 -0.54 16.68
N ALA A 53 9.29 -0.63 15.81
CA ALA A 53 10.64 -0.15 16.11
C ALA A 53 10.71 1.38 16.27
N ALA A 54 9.89 2.11 15.52
CA ALA A 54 9.84 3.57 15.55
C ALA A 54 9.20 4.11 16.83
N THR A 55 8.12 3.47 17.30
CA THR A 55 7.38 3.86 18.52
C THR A 55 7.90 3.21 19.81
N ASP A 56 8.77 2.20 19.69
CA ASP A 56 9.19 1.31 20.78
C ASP A 56 8.02 0.64 21.50
N ALA A 57 7.01 0.26 20.73
CA ALA A 57 5.79 -0.33 21.27
C ALA A 57 5.97 -1.78 21.73
N HIS A 58 5.26 -2.13 22.81
CA HIS A 58 5.18 -3.51 23.29
C HIS A 58 4.46 -4.42 22.27
N TRP A 59 4.71 -5.73 22.33
CA TRP A 59 4.17 -6.69 21.36
C TRP A 59 2.63 -6.72 21.38
N CYS A 60 2.01 -6.51 22.56
CA CYS A 60 0.55 -6.47 22.74
C CYS A 60 -0.13 -5.28 22.05
N VAL A 61 0.62 -4.24 21.65
CA VAL A 61 0.03 -3.06 21.00
C VAL A 61 -0.48 -3.44 19.62
N ARG A 62 -1.76 -3.14 19.35
CA ARG A 62 -2.41 -3.42 18.07
C ARG A 62 -1.74 -2.62 16.95
N ASN A 63 -1.56 -3.25 15.78
CA ASN A 63 -0.95 -2.59 14.62
C ASN A 63 -1.74 -1.36 14.16
N SER A 64 -3.08 -1.42 14.21
CA SER A 64 -3.95 -0.30 13.83
C SER A 64 -3.65 0.98 14.62
N ILE A 65 -3.38 0.86 15.92
CA ILE A 65 -3.01 2.00 16.77
C ILE A 65 -1.68 2.60 16.31
N LEU A 66 -0.68 1.77 16.01
CA LEU A 66 0.62 2.23 15.53
C LEU A 66 0.53 2.96 14.19
N HIS A 67 -0.36 2.48 13.30
CA HIS A 67 -0.62 3.12 12.02
C HIS A 67 -1.29 4.48 12.18
N ARG A 68 -2.24 4.61 13.12
CA ARG A 68 -2.89 5.88 13.46
C ARG A 68 -1.88 6.86 14.06
N ASP A 69 -1.11 6.46 15.07
CA ASP A 69 -0.13 7.30 15.76
C ASP A 69 0.98 7.82 14.83
N LEU A 70 1.39 7.01 13.87
CA LEU A 70 2.39 7.39 12.88
C LEU A 70 1.78 8.05 11.63
N GLU A 71 0.45 8.15 11.50
CA GLU A 71 -0.24 8.63 10.29
C GLU A 71 0.30 7.94 9.01
N LEU A 72 0.44 6.60 9.08
CA LEU A 72 0.93 5.79 7.97
C LEU A 72 -0.20 4.89 7.44
N PRO A 73 -0.63 5.04 6.18
CA PRO A 73 -1.53 4.06 5.58
C PRO A 73 -0.84 2.69 5.50
N THR A 74 -1.64 1.63 5.53
CA THR A 74 -1.20 0.27 5.23
C THR A 74 -0.67 0.20 3.80
N LEU A 75 0.36 -0.61 3.56
CA LEU A 75 0.99 -0.74 2.25
C LEU A 75 0.00 -1.16 1.15
N PRO A 76 -0.89 -2.15 1.34
CA PRO A 76 -1.87 -2.52 0.32
C PRO A 76 -2.75 -1.35 -0.13
N LYS A 77 -3.29 -0.58 0.83
CA LYS A 77 -4.08 0.64 0.55
C LYS A 77 -3.28 1.66 -0.24
N TYR A 78 -2.06 1.96 0.21
CA TYR A 78 -1.17 2.90 -0.51
C TYR A 78 -0.84 2.42 -1.92
N ILE A 79 -0.57 1.13 -2.11
CA ILE A 79 -0.28 0.55 -3.43
C ILE A 79 -1.49 0.68 -4.35
N LYS A 80 -2.69 0.36 -3.85
CA LYS A 80 -3.94 0.48 -4.61
C LYS A 80 -4.19 1.93 -5.05
N ASP A 81 -4.09 2.87 -4.12
CA ASP A 81 -4.30 4.30 -4.38
C ASP A 81 -3.25 4.87 -5.35
N ALA A 82 -1.97 4.53 -5.16
CA ALA A 82 -0.89 4.97 -6.04
C ALA A 82 -1.02 4.39 -7.45
N SER A 83 -1.44 3.12 -7.56
CA SER A 83 -1.64 2.46 -8.85
C SER A 83 -2.83 3.04 -9.59
N LYS A 84 -3.95 3.28 -8.88
CA LYS A 84 -5.12 3.96 -9.44
C LYS A 84 -4.72 5.33 -10.01
N ARG A 85 -4.03 6.15 -9.22
CA ARG A 85 -3.52 7.46 -9.69
C ARG A 85 -2.62 7.34 -10.92
N PHE A 86 -1.75 6.32 -10.97
CA PHE A 86 -0.88 6.09 -12.13
C PHE A 86 -1.68 5.80 -13.40
N PHE A 87 -2.68 4.91 -13.32
CA PHE A 87 -3.53 4.56 -14.46
C PHE A 87 -4.50 5.69 -14.85
N ASP A 88 -5.04 6.45 -13.89
CA ASP A 88 -5.88 7.63 -14.15
C ASP A 88 -5.11 8.69 -14.95
N ILE A 89 -3.84 8.94 -14.57
CA ILE A 89 -2.94 9.82 -15.32
C ILE A 89 -2.71 9.24 -16.71
N ALA A 90 -2.32 7.97 -16.81
CA ALA A 90 -2.04 7.29 -18.08
C ALA A 90 -3.22 7.38 -19.07
N GLY A 91 -4.46 7.19 -18.60
CA GLY A 91 -5.67 7.27 -19.42
C GLY A 91 -6.02 8.70 -19.87
N SER A 92 -5.61 9.71 -19.11
CA SER A 92 -5.84 11.13 -19.41
C SER A 92 -4.73 11.75 -20.27
N ASN A 93 -3.70 10.99 -20.65
CA ASN A 93 -2.59 11.51 -21.44
C ASN A 93 -3.00 11.82 -22.90
N PRO A 94 -2.44 12.89 -23.51
CA PRO A 94 -2.70 13.21 -24.91
C PRO A 94 -2.11 12.16 -25.87
N ASN A 95 -1.14 11.37 -25.43
CA ASN A 95 -0.54 10.31 -26.22
C ASN A 95 -1.45 9.08 -26.29
N VAL A 96 -1.97 8.80 -27.49
CA VAL A 96 -2.87 7.68 -27.78
C VAL A 96 -2.26 6.33 -27.39
N LEU A 97 -0.94 6.15 -27.54
CA LEU A 97 -0.28 4.87 -27.21
C LEU A 97 -0.32 4.58 -25.70
N LEU A 98 -0.18 5.60 -24.86
CA LEU A 98 -0.25 5.44 -23.40
C LEU A 98 -1.66 5.14 -22.95
N ARG A 99 -2.66 5.80 -23.54
CA ARG A 99 -4.07 5.54 -23.26
C ARG A 99 -4.47 4.13 -23.67
N ALA A 100 -4.07 3.68 -24.85
CA ALA A 100 -4.32 2.32 -25.33
C ALA A 100 -3.69 1.23 -24.45
N ALA A 101 -2.57 1.53 -23.77
CA ALA A 101 -1.93 0.60 -22.84
C ALA A 101 -2.71 0.41 -21.53
N VAL A 102 -3.49 1.41 -21.10
CA VAL A 102 -4.35 1.30 -19.89
C VAL A 102 -5.53 0.37 -20.14
N ASP A 103 -6.14 0.48 -21.33
CA ASP A 103 -7.28 -0.33 -21.75
C ASP A 103 -6.87 -1.74 -22.24
N TYR A 104 -5.61 -2.14 -22.00
CA TYR A 104 -5.11 -3.44 -22.44
C TYR A 104 -5.84 -4.59 -21.72
N GLN A 105 -6.65 -5.30 -22.48
CA GLN A 105 -7.26 -6.55 -22.03
C GLN A 105 -6.39 -7.74 -22.49
N PRO A 106 -5.87 -8.55 -21.57
CA PRO A 106 -5.07 -9.70 -21.94
C PRO A 106 -5.97 -10.71 -22.66
N PRO A 107 -5.45 -11.38 -23.71
CA PRO A 107 -6.18 -12.46 -24.34
C PRO A 107 -6.49 -13.57 -23.32
N PRO A 108 -7.60 -14.31 -23.48
CA PRO A 108 -7.98 -15.36 -22.56
C PRO A 108 -6.83 -16.35 -22.35
N PRO A 109 -6.63 -16.84 -21.12
CA PRO A 109 -5.48 -17.67 -20.80
C PRO A 109 -5.52 -18.96 -21.62
N THR A 110 -4.59 -19.09 -22.55
CA THR A 110 -4.30 -20.38 -23.18
C THR A 110 -3.47 -21.23 -22.21
N HIS A 111 -3.60 -22.55 -22.29
CA HIS A 111 -3.04 -23.54 -21.35
C HIS A 111 -1.52 -23.38 -21.08
N PHE A 112 -0.81 -22.63 -21.91
CA PHE A 112 0.65 -22.47 -21.89
C PHE A 112 1.13 -21.11 -21.36
N ILE A 113 0.24 -20.13 -21.16
CA ILE A 113 0.65 -18.77 -20.76
C ILE A 113 0.07 -18.42 -19.39
N ARG A 114 0.88 -18.58 -18.34
CA ARG A 114 0.58 -18.02 -17.01
C ARG A 114 0.90 -16.52 -17.00
N ARG A 115 -0.08 -15.68 -17.29
CA ARG A 115 0.05 -14.22 -17.09
C ARG A 115 -0.49 -13.81 -15.70
N PRO A 116 0.09 -12.80 -15.06
CA PRO A 116 -0.54 -12.13 -13.93
C PRO A 116 -1.92 -11.65 -14.37
N TRP A 117 -2.96 -11.98 -13.60
CA TRP A 117 -4.30 -11.50 -13.90
C TRP A 117 -4.37 -10.00 -13.66
N ASN A 118 -4.96 -9.26 -14.60
CA ASN A 118 -5.32 -7.86 -14.41
C ASN A 118 -6.50 -7.83 -13.44
N VAL A 119 -6.24 -7.81 -12.12
CA VAL A 119 -7.33 -7.72 -11.13
C VAL A 119 -7.21 -6.42 -10.36
N LEU A 120 -7.83 -5.38 -10.91
CA LEU A 120 -8.18 -4.16 -10.18
C LEU A 120 -9.51 -4.35 -9.40
N PHE A 121 -10.18 -5.49 -9.56
CA PHE A 121 -11.52 -5.77 -9.05
C PHE A 121 -11.56 -6.66 -7.81
N ASP A 122 -10.41 -7.03 -7.24
CA ASP A 122 -10.41 -7.85 -6.03
C ASP A 122 -11.03 -7.04 -4.87
N PRO A 123 -12.04 -7.61 -4.18
CA PRO A 123 -12.65 -6.96 -3.03
C PRO A 123 -11.57 -6.69 -1.97
N PRO A 124 -11.67 -5.58 -1.22
CA PRO A 124 -10.67 -5.22 -0.22
C PRO A 124 -10.51 -6.36 0.80
N ASP A 125 -9.25 -6.66 1.15
CA ASP A 125 -8.90 -7.63 2.19
C ASP A 125 -9.68 -7.32 3.48
N THR A 126 -10.05 -8.33 4.28
CA THR A 126 -10.84 -8.18 5.52
C THR A 126 -10.28 -7.12 6.47
N LEU A 127 -8.96 -6.96 6.51
CA LEU A 127 -8.28 -5.95 7.32
C LEU A 127 -8.42 -4.54 6.73
N THR A 128 -8.44 -4.39 5.41
CA THR A 128 -8.68 -3.12 4.72
C THR A 128 -10.14 -2.71 4.85
N ALA A 129 -11.07 -3.64 4.67
CA ALA A 129 -12.50 -3.40 4.88
C ALA A 129 -12.81 -2.97 6.34
N ALA A 130 -12.18 -3.62 7.32
CA ALA A 130 -12.33 -3.24 8.73
C ALA A 130 -11.78 -1.83 9.03
N VAL A 131 -10.66 -1.44 8.41
CA VAL A 131 -10.09 -0.09 8.58
C VAL A 131 -10.97 0.97 7.92
N ASP A 132 -11.50 0.72 6.72
CA ASP A 132 -12.37 1.66 6.02
C ASP A 132 -13.71 1.82 6.77
N SER A 133 -14.33 0.72 7.23
CA SER A 133 -15.54 0.78 8.06
C SER A 133 -15.37 1.56 9.37
N LEU A 134 -14.15 1.61 9.92
CA LEU A 134 -13.86 2.33 11.16
C LEU A 134 -13.53 3.82 10.93
N ASN A 135 -13.17 4.19 9.70
CA ASN A 135 -13.05 5.60 9.31
C ASN A 135 -14.44 6.19 9.00
N ASP A 136 -15.30 5.44 8.30
CA ASP A 136 -16.68 5.86 7.99
C ASP A 136 -17.54 6.13 9.26
N VAL A 137 -17.25 5.41 10.36
CA VAL A 137 -17.90 5.60 11.67
C VAL A 137 -17.41 6.87 12.39
N ASN A 138 -16.21 7.37 12.09
CA ASN A 138 -15.73 8.62 12.67
C ASN A 138 -16.22 9.85 11.90
N ASP A 139 -16.47 9.72 10.59
CA ASP A 139 -16.99 10.81 9.74
C ASP A 139 -18.51 11.04 9.91
N THR A 140 -19.20 10.17 10.64
CA THR A 140 -20.64 10.29 10.98
C THR A 140 -20.90 10.96 12.33
N HIS A 141 -19.84 11.35 13.05
CA HIS A 141 -19.92 12.02 14.36
C HIS A 141 -19.37 13.46 14.38
N ASP A 142 -19.09 14.05 13.20
CA ASP A 142 -18.85 15.48 13.03
C ASP A 142 -20.08 16.19 12.40
#